data_AF-A0A8B8BWB4-F1
#
_entry.id   AF-A0A8B8BWB4-F1
#
_cell.length_a   1.000
_cell.length_b   1.000
_cell.length_c   1.000
_cell.angle_alpha   90.00
_cell.angle_beta   90.00
_cell.angle_gamma   90.00
#
_symmetry.space_group_name_H-M   'P 1'
#
loop_
_entity.id
_entity.type
_entity.pdbx_description
1 polymer ?
#
loop_
_entity_poly.entity_id
_entity_poly.type
_entity_poly.pdbx_seq_one_letter_code
_entity_poly.pdbx_strand_id
1 'polypeptide(L)'
;MMHRESCVCGMDSLELFQVPPTNIALEDSKWIEYYPVSSTLNSDTAPIEFEIKGQGDEYVDLSQTYVQMLVKFTKGDGGALTGGNSSSTPVNNIVHSLFSEIDLSLNGKVITPGTDTYPYKAYLEKLLSYEHNTLNTQMKACTLWQKDTPGYMDNVDLADARFTPQKFDVTVKATGGGKDTEVIIDEPLGEAELPVGSRNEGLRKRHEWVAGSHKIVLLDRLHLDLFQQEKFIPNGVDIRLRFNRTKSSFYMMTAANSSGKVQILSMLMWVRKVRPTPTVLNAINQRLNTETAKYPLRRVEVKTFTIGAGTHSKIEDHLFQGQMPKRIVVGLVANDAFNGIPTRNPFNFQNAGVKKLEISINGETITTRPYEPDFADNLYLRSYLSLYQGLGKLGDDWAPDVTLGEYKNGYTLWCIDFTKDQEAQLDKFHLIQTGNLRIELQFAQNTVETLNCVVYAEFDNLLEINKQREVSIDY
;
A
#
# COMPACT_ATOMS: atom_id res chain seq x y z
N MET A 1 3.75 35.07 3.37
CA MET A 1 4.63 35.18 4.55
C MET A 1 5.35 33.86 4.69
N MET A 2 6.68 33.87 4.79
CA MET A 2 7.51 32.69 5.08
C MET A 2 7.05 32.06 6.41
N HIS A 3 7.04 30.73 6.52
CA HIS A 3 6.73 30.07 7.80
C HIS A 3 7.69 30.59 8.86
N ARG A 4 7.20 30.94 10.06
CA ARG A 4 7.99 31.63 11.10
C ARG A 4 9.27 30.87 11.49
N GLU A 5 9.30 29.57 11.20
CA GLU A 5 10.41 28.68 11.51
C GLU A 5 11.17 28.13 10.28
N SER A 6 10.81 28.53 9.05
CA SER A 6 11.50 28.06 7.82
C SER A 6 12.63 28.99 7.38
N CYS A 7 13.75 28.45 6.88
CA CYS A 7 14.84 29.22 6.28
C CYS A 7 14.74 29.34 4.74
N VAL A 8 15.51 30.27 4.14
CA VAL A 8 15.65 30.41 2.68
C VAL A 8 16.50 29.25 2.13
N CYS A 9 16.08 28.65 1.02
CA CYS A 9 16.80 27.56 0.33
C CYS A 9 17.45 28.07 -0.97
N GLY A 10 18.71 27.69 -1.23
CA GLY A 10 19.42 27.93 -2.49
C GLY A 10 19.42 26.68 -3.39
N MET A 11 19.82 26.81 -4.66
CA MET A 11 19.92 25.67 -5.59
C MET A 11 21.31 25.01 -5.54
N ASP A 12 21.37 23.74 -5.15
CA ASP A 12 22.61 22.94 -5.09
C ASP A 12 23.36 22.89 -6.44
N SER A 13 22.63 22.99 -7.56
CA SER A 13 23.21 23.03 -8.91
C SER A 13 24.09 24.26 -9.19
N LEU A 14 24.07 25.26 -8.31
CA LEU A 14 24.93 26.45 -8.38
C LEU A 14 26.15 26.37 -7.46
N GLU A 15 26.33 25.28 -6.69
CA GLU A 15 27.49 25.07 -5.82
C GLU A 15 28.70 24.44 -6.54
N LEU A 16 29.06 25.00 -7.69
CA LEU A 16 30.03 24.45 -8.66
C LEU A 16 31.47 24.26 -8.14
N PHE A 17 31.80 24.82 -6.97
CA PHE A 17 33.16 24.82 -6.41
C PHE A 17 33.29 24.08 -5.07
N GLN A 18 32.20 23.48 -4.58
CA GLN A 18 32.23 22.73 -3.33
C GLN A 18 32.56 21.25 -3.61
N VAL A 19 33.45 20.69 -2.80
CA VAL A 19 33.66 19.23 -2.72
C VAL A 19 32.61 18.68 -1.74
N PRO A 20 32.04 17.48 -1.99
CA PRO A 20 31.10 16.89 -1.06
C PRO A 20 31.64 16.84 0.38
N PRO A 21 30.84 17.23 1.39
CA PRO A 21 31.29 17.26 2.76
C PRO A 21 31.61 15.84 3.28
N THR A 22 32.64 15.73 4.12
CA THR A 22 32.95 14.48 4.82
C THR A 22 32.05 14.34 6.05
N ASN A 23 31.32 13.24 6.16
CA ASN A 23 30.50 12.97 7.33
C ASN A 23 31.38 12.53 8.52
N ILE A 24 31.55 13.43 9.49
CA ILE A 24 32.24 13.19 10.77
C ILE A 24 31.25 13.17 11.95
N ALA A 25 29.95 13.14 11.68
CA ALA A 25 28.91 13.31 12.70
C ALA A 25 28.60 12.01 13.46
N LEU A 26 28.86 10.85 12.85
CA LEU A 26 28.61 9.54 13.43
C LEU A 26 29.93 8.85 13.76
N GLU A 27 29.99 8.26 14.97
CA GLU A 27 31.09 7.42 15.42
C GLU A 27 30.87 5.95 15.01
N ASP A 28 29.63 5.47 15.13
CA ASP A 28 29.27 4.08 14.88
C ASP A 28 27.82 3.96 14.37
N SER A 29 27.54 2.91 13.61
CA SER A 29 26.20 2.54 13.15
C SER A 29 26.09 1.03 12.99
N LYS A 30 25.01 0.46 13.53
CA LYS A 30 24.73 -0.98 13.49
C LYS A 30 23.23 -1.27 13.43
N TRP A 31 22.89 -2.46 12.95
CA TRP A 31 21.53 -3.00 13.05
C TRP A 31 21.46 -3.96 14.23
N ILE A 32 20.43 -3.81 15.05
CA ILE A 32 20.14 -4.67 16.19
C ILE A 32 18.80 -5.38 15.95
N GLU A 33 18.77 -6.67 16.25
CA GLU A 33 17.54 -7.46 16.23
C GLU A 33 16.75 -7.25 17.54
N TYR A 34 15.48 -6.89 17.39
CA TYR A 34 14.50 -6.89 18.47
C TYR A 34 13.50 -8.02 18.25
N TYR A 35 13.12 -8.69 19.33
CA TYR A 35 12.15 -9.78 19.33
C TYR A 35 10.86 -9.33 20.02
N PRO A 36 9.71 -9.95 19.69
CA PRO A 36 8.46 -9.68 20.37
C PRO A 36 8.55 -9.90 21.88
N VAL A 37 7.89 -9.06 22.68
CA VAL A 37 7.84 -9.21 24.15
C VAL A 37 6.98 -10.40 24.59
N SER A 38 6.04 -10.86 23.74
CA SER A 38 5.20 -12.04 23.98
C SER A 38 5.46 -13.12 22.92
N SER A 39 5.34 -14.39 23.32
CA SER A 39 5.58 -15.55 22.44
C SER A 39 4.33 -16.02 21.67
N THR A 40 3.29 -15.19 21.54
CA THR A 40 1.98 -15.56 20.97
C THR A 40 1.92 -15.48 19.44
N LEU A 41 3.00 -15.82 18.73
CA LEU A 41 3.09 -15.70 17.27
C LEU A 41 2.09 -16.59 16.50
N ASN A 42 1.68 -17.71 17.08
CA ASN A 42 0.71 -18.64 16.50
C ASN A 42 -0.74 -18.35 16.91
N SER A 43 -0.99 -17.27 17.67
CA SER A 43 -2.35 -16.85 17.96
C SER A 43 -2.93 -16.10 16.76
N ASP A 44 -4.18 -16.41 16.42
CA ASP A 44 -4.91 -15.69 15.36
C ASP A 44 -5.47 -14.35 15.85
N THR A 45 -5.44 -14.07 17.16
CA THR A 45 -6.08 -12.88 17.76
C THR A 45 -5.16 -12.09 18.69
N ALA A 46 -4.16 -12.72 19.32
CA ALA A 46 -3.29 -12.01 20.24
C ALA A 46 -2.36 -11.06 19.47
N PRO A 47 -2.22 -9.81 19.93
CA PRO A 47 -1.31 -8.87 19.31
C PRO A 47 0.15 -9.33 19.47
N ILE A 48 0.99 -8.91 18.53
CA ILE A 48 2.44 -9.06 18.63
C ILE A 48 3.00 -7.71 19.02
N GLU A 49 3.77 -7.65 20.10
CA GLU A 49 4.29 -6.39 20.64
C GLU A 49 5.82 -6.36 20.58
N PHE A 50 6.38 -5.23 20.19
CA PHE A 50 7.82 -4.95 20.23
C PHE A 50 8.07 -3.78 21.17
N GLU A 51 9.16 -3.87 21.93
CA GLU A 51 9.62 -2.79 22.78
C GLU A 51 11.11 -2.51 22.54
N ILE A 52 11.39 -1.36 21.96
CA ILE A 52 12.74 -0.85 21.73
C ILE A 52 13.03 0.14 22.84
N LYS A 53 13.81 -0.29 23.82
CA LYS A 53 14.24 0.59 24.91
C LYS A 53 15.18 1.68 24.39
N GLY A 54 14.94 2.91 24.81
CA GLY A 54 15.77 4.08 24.53
C GLY A 54 17.03 4.15 25.40
N GLN A 55 17.47 3.04 25.98
CA GLN A 55 18.63 3.01 26.87
C GLN A 55 19.95 3.15 26.10
N GLY A 56 20.96 3.72 26.75
CA GLY A 56 22.30 3.91 26.18
C GLY A 56 22.52 5.30 25.56
N ASP A 57 23.59 5.39 24.78
CA ASP A 57 24.07 6.60 24.10
C ASP A 57 23.74 6.60 22.59
N GLU A 58 23.01 5.58 22.12
CA GLU A 58 22.65 5.40 20.72
C GLU A 58 21.27 5.99 20.40
N TYR A 59 21.17 6.65 19.25
CA TYR A 59 19.93 7.14 18.68
C TYR A 59 19.32 6.05 17.80
N VAL A 60 18.00 6.14 17.54
CA VAL A 60 17.26 5.18 16.72
C VAL A 60 16.95 5.77 15.36
N ASP A 61 17.31 5.07 14.30
CA ASP A 61 16.91 5.39 12.94
C ASP A 61 15.73 4.50 12.52
N LEU A 62 14.52 5.06 12.64
CA LEU A 62 13.28 4.38 12.24
C LEU A 62 13.14 4.28 10.72
N SER A 63 13.82 5.14 9.96
CA SER A 63 13.78 5.10 8.50
C SER A 63 14.42 3.85 7.91
N GLN A 64 15.37 3.26 8.66
CA GLN A 64 16.06 2.01 8.31
C GLN A 64 15.71 0.89 9.30
N THR A 65 14.43 0.81 9.65
CA THR A 65 13.89 -0.28 10.46
C THR A 65 13.02 -1.22 9.63
N TYR A 66 13.27 -2.53 9.72
CA TYR A 66 12.60 -3.56 8.93
C TYR A 66 12.00 -4.64 9.83
N VAL A 67 10.83 -5.15 9.47
CA VAL A 67 10.26 -6.35 10.05
C VAL A 67 10.63 -7.53 9.19
N GLN A 68 11.18 -8.58 9.80
CA GLN A 68 11.47 -9.85 9.17
C GLN A 68 10.58 -10.94 9.78
N MET A 69 9.95 -11.74 8.92
CA MET A 69 9.07 -12.83 9.33
C MET A 69 9.50 -14.13 8.64
N LEU A 70 9.69 -15.19 9.41
CA LEU A 70 9.74 -16.55 8.89
C LEU A 70 8.33 -17.14 8.99
N VAL A 71 7.70 -17.40 7.85
CA VAL A 71 6.31 -17.84 7.79
C VAL A 71 6.14 -19.11 6.97
N LYS A 72 5.02 -19.79 7.20
CA LYS A 72 4.54 -20.91 6.40
C LYS A 72 3.04 -20.72 6.17
N PHE A 73 2.57 -20.84 4.93
CA PHE A 73 1.14 -20.79 4.63
C PHE A 73 0.58 -22.20 4.53
N THR A 74 -0.52 -22.47 5.22
CA THR A 74 -1.14 -23.81 5.30
C THR A 74 -2.62 -23.73 4.97
N LYS A 75 -3.24 -24.90 4.77
CA LYS A 75 -4.69 -25.03 4.86
C LYS A 75 -5.19 -24.63 6.26
N GLY A 76 -6.51 -24.40 6.41
CA GLY A 76 -7.10 -24.01 7.70
C GLY A 76 -6.87 -25.03 8.82
N ASP A 77 -6.81 -26.31 8.47
CA ASP A 77 -6.50 -27.44 9.36
C ASP A 77 -5.00 -27.59 9.68
N GLY A 78 -4.14 -26.76 9.08
CA GLY A 78 -2.67 -26.83 9.22
C GLY A 78 -1.98 -27.76 8.21
N GLY A 79 -2.75 -28.45 7.35
CA GLY A 79 -2.23 -29.29 6.27
C GLY A 79 -1.52 -28.49 5.17
N ALA A 80 -0.71 -29.18 4.38
CA ALA A 80 0.03 -28.56 3.28
C ALA A 80 -0.92 -28.02 2.19
N LEU A 81 -0.55 -26.92 1.54
CA LEU A 81 -1.22 -26.37 0.35
C LEU A 81 -0.92 -27.24 -0.89
N THR A 82 -1.39 -28.49 -0.87
CA THR A 82 -1.26 -29.47 -1.96
C THR A 82 -2.52 -30.32 -2.09
N GLY A 83 -2.75 -30.87 -3.28
CA GLY A 83 -3.87 -31.77 -3.56
C GLY A 83 -5.23 -31.06 -3.60
N GLY A 84 -6.31 -31.77 -3.28
CA GLY A 84 -7.65 -31.18 -3.26
C GLY A 84 -7.78 -30.05 -2.24
N ASN A 85 -8.61 -29.05 -2.55
CA ASN A 85 -8.92 -27.90 -1.69
C ASN A 85 -7.67 -27.12 -1.23
N SER A 86 -6.64 -27.02 -2.08
CA SER A 86 -5.41 -26.28 -1.80
C SER A 86 -5.33 -24.94 -2.51
N SER A 87 -6.37 -24.54 -3.26
CA SER A 87 -6.43 -23.25 -3.95
C SER A 87 -6.62 -22.12 -2.91
N SER A 88 -5.51 -21.76 -2.27
CA SER A 88 -5.43 -20.77 -1.23
C SER A 88 -4.07 -20.09 -1.29
N THR A 89 -4.08 -18.78 -1.46
CA THR A 89 -2.88 -18.00 -1.78
C THR A 89 -2.93 -16.67 -1.03
N PRO A 90 -1.81 -16.18 -0.48
CA PRO A 90 -1.80 -14.86 0.13
C PRO A 90 -2.02 -13.75 -0.90
N VAL A 91 -2.65 -12.65 -0.48
CA VAL A 91 -2.78 -11.41 -1.25
C VAL A 91 -1.41 -10.77 -1.53
N ASN A 92 -1.31 -9.87 -2.50
CA ASN A 92 -0.02 -9.27 -2.92
C ASN A 92 0.78 -8.63 -1.76
N ASN A 93 0.13 -7.81 -0.95
CA ASN A 93 0.77 -7.04 0.13
C ASN A 93 0.90 -7.85 1.43
N ILE A 94 1.57 -9.00 1.35
CA ILE A 94 1.51 -10.07 2.36
C ILE A 94 1.78 -9.54 3.77
N VAL A 95 2.97 -9.01 4.03
CA VAL A 95 3.44 -8.62 5.38
C VAL A 95 2.46 -7.66 6.05
N HIS A 96 2.01 -6.64 5.33
CA HIS A 96 1.10 -5.63 5.86
C HIS A 96 -0.34 -6.12 5.98
N SER A 97 -0.77 -7.06 5.14
CA SER A 97 -2.13 -7.63 5.21
C SER A 97 -2.33 -8.58 6.39
N LEU A 98 -1.23 -9.07 6.99
CA LEU A 98 -1.28 -9.89 8.20
C LEU A 98 -1.74 -9.12 9.45
N PHE A 99 -1.75 -7.78 9.39
CA PHE A 99 -2.08 -6.93 10.53
C PHE A 99 -3.14 -5.89 10.15
N SER A 100 -4.22 -5.82 10.92
CA SER A 100 -5.32 -4.89 10.64
C SER A 100 -4.98 -3.49 11.13
N GLU A 101 -4.16 -3.42 12.19
CA GLU A 101 -3.74 -2.20 12.87
C GLU A 101 -2.30 -2.37 13.35
N ILE A 102 -1.53 -1.28 13.36
CA ILE A 102 -0.27 -1.19 14.07
C ILE A 102 -0.25 0.10 14.89
N ASP A 103 -0.26 -0.05 16.22
CA ASP A 103 -0.11 1.08 17.13
C ASP A 103 1.39 1.39 17.32
N LEU A 104 1.74 2.68 17.23
CA LEU A 104 3.08 3.16 17.55
C LEU A 104 2.98 4.16 18.70
N SER A 105 3.79 3.95 19.74
CA SER A 105 3.94 4.90 20.84
C SER A 105 5.40 5.19 21.16
N LEU A 106 5.65 6.43 21.58
CA LEU A 106 6.93 6.92 22.07
C LEU A 106 6.78 7.38 23.52
N ASN A 107 7.56 6.83 24.44
CA ASN A 107 7.46 7.11 25.88
C ASN A 107 6.01 7.05 26.42
N GLY A 108 5.24 6.07 25.95
CA GLY A 108 3.84 5.86 26.35
C GLY A 108 2.82 6.76 25.65
N LYS A 109 3.24 7.77 24.88
CA LYS A 109 2.34 8.57 24.05
C LYS A 109 2.10 7.91 22.71
N VAL A 110 0.84 7.68 22.35
CA VAL A 110 0.45 7.15 21.03
C VAL A 110 0.73 8.20 19.96
N ILE A 111 1.50 7.81 18.95
CA ILE A 111 1.90 8.62 17.78
C ILE A 111 1.11 8.20 16.55
N THR A 112 0.92 6.90 16.37
CA THR A 112 0.05 6.37 15.32
C THR A 112 -1.00 5.50 16.01
N PRO A 113 -2.26 5.96 16.09
CA PRO A 113 -3.34 5.12 16.56
C PRO A 113 -3.62 4.04 15.51
N GLY A 114 -3.90 2.82 15.96
CA GLY A 114 -4.36 1.74 15.11
C GLY A 114 -5.70 2.09 14.45
N THR A 115 -5.73 2.00 13.12
CA THR A 115 -6.96 1.99 12.33
C THR A 115 -7.03 0.68 11.55
N ASP A 116 -8.21 0.07 11.47
CA ASP A 116 -8.47 -1.21 10.79
C ASP A 116 -8.19 -1.19 9.27
N THR A 117 -7.83 -0.01 8.77
CA THR A 117 -7.46 0.29 7.38
C THR A 117 -5.96 0.24 7.11
N TYR A 118 -5.12 -0.20 8.05
CA TYR A 118 -3.65 -0.28 7.85
C TYR A 118 -3.23 -1.02 6.56
N PRO A 119 -3.82 -2.18 6.18
CA PRO A 119 -3.46 -2.85 4.94
C PRO A 119 -3.63 -1.99 3.70
N TYR A 120 -4.67 -1.14 3.67
CA TYR A 120 -4.93 -0.20 2.57
C TYR A 120 -3.91 0.94 2.55
N LYS A 121 -3.60 1.51 3.72
CA LYS A 121 -2.53 2.52 3.86
C LYS A 121 -1.22 2.01 3.29
N ALA A 122 -0.78 0.83 3.75
CA ALA A 122 0.47 0.23 3.30
C ALA A 122 0.44 -0.16 1.81
N TYR A 123 -0.69 -0.67 1.31
CA TYR A 123 -0.80 -1.04 -0.10
C TYR A 123 -0.71 0.16 -1.03
N LEU A 124 -1.43 1.25 -0.72
CA LEU A 124 -1.43 2.47 -1.51
C LEU A 124 -0.07 3.17 -1.46
N GLU A 125 0.56 3.25 -0.29
CA GLU A 125 1.93 3.76 -0.16
C GLU A 125 2.90 2.94 -1.03
N LYS A 126 2.79 1.60 -1.01
CA LYS A 126 3.68 0.75 -1.80
C LYS A 126 3.42 0.82 -3.31
N LEU A 127 2.15 0.89 -3.72
CA LEU A 127 1.76 0.96 -5.12
C LEU A 127 2.11 2.32 -5.75
N LEU A 128 1.98 3.41 -4.98
CA LEU A 128 2.09 4.76 -5.49
C LEU A 128 3.46 5.41 -5.26
N SER A 129 4.24 4.96 -4.28
CA SER A 129 5.53 5.58 -3.93
C SER A 129 6.77 4.83 -4.44
N TYR A 130 6.63 3.64 -5.04
CA TYR A 130 7.77 2.90 -5.60
C TYR A 130 7.66 2.76 -7.12
N GLU A 131 8.82 2.87 -7.78
CA GLU A 131 8.94 2.63 -9.22
C GLU A 131 8.78 1.15 -9.59
N HIS A 132 8.37 0.91 -10.83
CA HIS A 132 8.25 -0.42 -11.43
C HIS A 132 9.50 -1.31 -11.23
N ASN A 133 10.70 -0.77 -11.38
CA ASN A 133 11.94 -1.55 -11.24
C ASN A 133 12.20 -1.98 -9.79
N THR A 134 11.94 -1.12 -8.83
CA THR A 134 12.05 -1.44 -7.40
C THR A 134 11.02 -2.50 -7.01
N LEU A 135 9.79 -2.38 -7.51
CA LEU A 135 8.73 -3.36 -7.32
C LEU A 135 9.12 -4.73 -7.92
N ASN A 136 9.73 -4.74 -9.11
CA ASN A 136 10.12 -5.95 -9.82
C ASN A 136 11.41 -6.63 -9.34
N THR A 137 12.21 -5.97 -8.53
CA THR A 137 13.48 -6.52 -8.03
C THR A 137 13.40 -6.74 -6.52
N GLN A 138 13.63 -5.68 -5.76
CA GLN A 138 13.68 -5.71 -4.31
C GLN A 138 12.36 -6.20 -3.70
N MET A 139 11.21 -5.64 -4.10
CA MET A 139 9.93 -5.99 -3.46
C MET A 139 9.46 -7.40 -3.81
N LYS A 140 9.74 -7.88 -5.02
CA LYS A 140 9.54 -9.30 -5.38
C LYS A 140 10.35 -10.22 -4.49
N ALA A 141 11.64 -9.94 -4.31
CA ALA A 141 12.53 -10.77 -3.50
C ALA A 141 12.17 -10.74 -2.01
N CYS A 142 11.87 -9.57 -1.46
CA CYS A 142 11.67 -9.40 -0.01
C CYS A 142 10.23 -9.68 0.45
N THR A 143 9.22 -9.43 -0.40
CA THR A 143 7.80 -9.49 0.00
C THR A 143 6.89 -10.29 -0.91
N LEU A 144 7.44 -10.90 -1.97
CA LEU A 144 6.66 -11.57 -3.03
C LEU A 144 5.66 -10.62 -3.72
N TRP A 145 6.05 -9.36 -3.91
CA TRP A 145 5.21 -8.38 -4.60
C TRP A 145 4.95 -8.78 -6.06
N GLN A 146 3.76 -9.29 -6.35
CA GLN A 146 3.30 -9.67 -7.67
C GLN A 146 1.96 -8.97 -7.91
N LYS A 147 1.89 -8.01 -8.83
CA LYS A 147 0.62 -7.38 -9.23
C LYS A 147 -0.35 -8.46 -9.73
N ASP A 148 -1.58 -8.42 -9.23
CA ASP A 148 -2.64 -9.31 -9.69
C ASP A 148 -3.09 -8.93 -11.11
N THR A 149 -3.56 -9.90 -11.89
CA THR A 149 -3.88 -9.66 -13.30
C THR A 149 -5.10 -8.74 -13.42
N PRO A 150 -5.00 -7.61 -14.14
CA PRO A 150 -6.11 -6.70 -14.34
C PRO A 150 -7.31 -7.41 -14.99
N GLY A 151 -8.51 -7.15 -14.48
CA GLY A 151 -9.77 -7.72 -14.93
C GLY A 151 -10.01 -9.14 -14.39
N TYR A 152 -9.00 -9.75 -13.76
CA TYR A 152 -9.06 -11.10 -13.22
C TYR A 152 -8.59 -11.15 -11.77
N MET A 153 -8.51 -10.03 -11.03
CA MET A 153 -7.95 -10.02 -9.68
C MET A 153 -8.70 -10.92 -8.68
N ASP A 154 -10.00 -11.16 -8.89
CA ASP A 154 -10.84 -12.07 -8.09
C ASP A 154 -10.77 -13.55 -8.53
N ASN A 155 -9.95 -13.89 -9.54
CA ASN A 155 -9.73 -15.27 -9.97
C ASN A 155 -8.84 -16.01 -8.96
N VAL A 156 -9.43 -16.94 -8.22
CA VAL A 156 -8.80 -17.68 -7.11
C VAL A 156 -8.42 -19.11 -7.45
N ASP A 157 -8.87 -19.62 -8.60
CA ASP A 157 -8.54 -20.97 -9.03
C ASP A 157 -7.11 -21.06 -9.57
N LEU A 158 -6.55 -22.27 -9.50
CA LEU A 158 -5.17 -22.55 -9.88
C LEU A 158 -5.07 -23.62 -10.96
N ALA A 159 -6.14 -23.86 -11.72
CA ALA A 159 -6.13 -24.87 -12.78
C ALA A 159 -5.09 -24.49 -13.86
N ASP A 160 -4.37 -25.49 -14.35
CA ASP A 160 -3.32 -25.30 -15.34
C ASP A 160 -3.89 -24.88 -16.69
N ALA A 161 -3.03 -24.24 -17.49
CA ALA A 161 -3.37 -23.89 -18.86
C ALA A 161 -3.70 -25.16 -19.66
N ARG A 162 -4.75 -25.08 -20.47
CA ARG A 162 -5.24 -26.21 -21.28
C ARG A 162 -5.49 -25.77 -22.71
N PHE A 163 -5.33 -26.70 -23.64
CA PHE A 163 -5.73 -26.48 -25.02
C PHE A 163 -7.26 -26.56 -25.12
N THR A 164 -7.86 -25.57 -25.78
CA THR A 164 -9.29 -25.58 -26.09
C THR A 164 -9.49 -26.24 -27.45
N PRO A 165 -10.22 -27.37 -27.55
CA PRO A 165 -10.47 -28.00 -28.84
C PRO A 165 -11.22 -27.03 -29.78
N GLN A 166 -10.63 -26.71 -30.93
CA GLN A 166 -11.32 -25.98 -32.00
C GLN A 166 -11.82 -26.98 -33.05
N LYS A 167 -13.09 -26.84 -33.43
CA LYS A 167 -13.66 -27.57 -34.57
C LYS A 167 -13.50 -26.71 -35.82
N PHE A 168 -12.92 -27.28 -36.87
CA PHE A 168 -12.78 -26.62 -38.16
C PHE A 168 -13.70 -27.30 -39.17
N ASP A 169 -14.53 -26.50 -39.84
CA ASP A 169 -15.30 -26.98 -40.98
C ASP A 169 -14.41 -26.98 -42.23
N VAL A 170 -14.00 -28.17 -42.68
CA VAL A 170 -13.16 -28.33 -43.87
C VAL A 170 -14.05 -28.47 -45.11
N THR A 171 -13.96 -27.53 -46.04
CA THR A 171 -14.62 -27.66 -47.36
C THR A 171 -13.60 -28.10 -48.41
N VAL A 172 -13.71 -29.34 -48.91
CA VAL A 172 -12.84 -29.84 -49.99
C VAL A 172 -13.41 -29.37 -51.34
N LYS A 173 -12.62 -28.66 -52.14
CA LYS A 173 -12.94 -28.46 -53.56
C LYS A 173 -12.57 -29.73 -54.35
N ALA A 174 -13.46 -30.73 -54.34
CA ALA A 174 -13.27 -31.92 -55.16
C ALA A 174 -13.66 -31.62 -56.62
N THR A 175 -12.68 -31.47 -57.51
CA THR A 175 -12.89 -31.75 -58.94
C THR A 175 -12.92 -33.26 -59.13
N GLY A 176 -14.05 -33.88 -58.79
CA GLY A 176 -14.39 -35.27 -59.14
C GLY A 176 -14.40 -36.27 -57.98
N GLY A 177 -15.60 -36.62 -57.51
CA GLY A 177 -15.97 -37.97 -57.06
C GLY A 177 -15.34 -38.57 -55.79
N GLY A 178 -14.73 -37.79 -54.89
CA GLY A 178 -14.15 -38.30 -53.63
C GLY A 178 -15.03 -38.04 -52.40
N LYS A 179 -15.21 -39.07 -51.56
CA LYS A 179 -15.92 -39.01 -50.26
C LYS A 179 -15.30 -37.98 -49.31
N ASP A 180 -16.16 -37.32 -48.52
CA ASP A 180 -15.79 -36.41 -47.43
C ASP A 180 -14.64 -37.00 -46.62
N THR A 181 -13.49 -36.32 -46.62
CA THR A 181 -12.32 -36.73 -45.85
C THR A 181 -12.26 -35.85 -44.61
N GLU A 182 -12.50 -36.45 -43.44
CA GLU A 182 -12.31 -35.80 -42.15
C GLU A 182 -10.80 -35.56 -41.94
N VAL A 183 -10.41 -34.30 -41.70
CA VAL A 183 -9.03 -33.97 -41.30
C VAL A 183 -9.02 -33.86 -39.78
N ILE A 184 -8.48 -34.88 -39.13
CA ILE A 184 -8.22 -34.85 -37.69
C ILE A 184 -6.84 -34.23 -37.49
N ILE A 185 -6.78 -33.11 -36.78
CA ILE A 185 -5.51 -32.51 -36.35
C ILE A 185 -5.24 -33.03 -34.93
N ASP A 186 -4.33 -33.99 -34.82
CA ASP A 186 -3.94 -34.63 -33.55
C ASP A 186 -2.90 -33.82 -32.74
N GLU A 187 -2.53 -32.63 -33.23
CA GLU A 187 -1.60 -31.72 -32.56
C GLU A 187 -2.31 -30.45 -32.05
N PRO A 188 -1.94 -29.95 -30.85
CA PRO A 188 -2.52 -28.71 -30.33
C PRO A 188 -2.16 -27.52 -31.23
N LEU A 189 -3.18 -26.82 -31.72
CA LEU A 189 -3.00 -25.55 -32.44
C LEU A 189 -3.15 -24.39 -31.45
N GLY A 190 -2.11 -23.56 -31.32
CA GLY A 190 -2.10 -22.35 -30.49
C GLY A 190 -1.43 -22.52 -29.12
N GLU A 191 -1.55 -21.50 -28.28
CA GLU A 191 -1.04 -21.53 -26.91
C GLU A 191 -2.11 -22.07 -25.96
N ALA A 192 -1.69 -22.83 -24.95
CA ALA A 192 -2.61 -23.28 -23.90
C ALA A 192 -3.13 -22.06 -23.13
N GLU A 193 -4.45 -21.97 -22.94
CA GLU A 193 -5.07 -20.85 -22.25
C GLU A 193 -5.43 -21.21 -20.80
N LEU A 194 -5.31 -20.23 -19.91
CA LEU A 194 -5.80 -20.37 -18.54
C LEU A 194 -7.34 -20.42 -18.53
N PRO A 195 -7.93 -21.44 -17.87
CA PRO A 195 -9.37 -21.55 -17.76
C PRO A 195 -9.96 -20.37 -16.97
N VAL A 196 -11.26 -20.13 -17.19
CA VAL A 196 -12.02 -19.12 -16.43
C VAL A 196 -11.87 -19.39 -14.93
N GLY A 197 -11.64 -18.34 -14.15
CA GLY A 197 -11.39 -18.45 -12.70
C GLY A 197 -9.92 -18.62 -12.34
N SER A 198 -9.03 -18.91 -13.29
CA SER A 198 -7.59 -19.16 -13.08
C SER A 198 -6.65 -18.14 -13.74
N ARG A 199 -7.18 -17.00 -14.20
CA ARG A 199 -6.44 -16.01 -15.01
C ARG A 199 -5.62 -14.98 -14.20
N ASN A 200 -5.65 -15.06 -12.87
CA ASN A 200 -4.81 -14.19 -12.02
C ASN A 200 -3.37 -14.73 -11.92
N GLU A 201 -2.52 -14.35 -12.86
CA GLU A 201 -1.11 -14.73 -12.90
C GLU A 201 -0.33 -14.24 -11.68
N GLY A 202 -0.62 -13.05 -11.17
CA GLY A 202 0.04 -12.52 -9.97
C GLY A 202 -0.18 -13.43 -8.76
N LEU A 203 -1.43 -13.85 -8.56
CA LEU A 203 -1.80 -14.83 -7.54
C LEU A 203 -1.11 -16.18 -7.80
N ARG A 204 -1.10 -16.70 -9.04
CA ARG A 204 -0.41 -17.97 -9.35
C ARG A 204 1.08 -17.91 -9.01
N LYS A 205 1.78 -16.84 -9.40
CA LYS A 205 3.19 -16.62 -9.07
C LYS A 205 3.42 -16.61 -7.56
N ARG A 206 2.55 -15.96 -6.77
CA ARG A 206 2.64 -16.04 -5.30
C ARG A 206 2.35 -17.45 -4.78
N HIS A 207 1.41 -18.17 -5.40
CA HIS A 207 1.07 -19.53 -5.00
C HIS A 207 2.25 -20.49 -5.16
N GLU A 208 3.02 -20.38 -6.24
CA GLU A 208 4.21 -21.23 -6.47
C GLU A 208 5.21 -21.19 -5.30
N TRP A 209 5.37 -20.04 -4.65
CA TRP A 209 6.26 -19.89 -3.48
C TRP A 209 5.72 -20.53 -2.20
N VAL A 210 4.39 -20.70 -2.09
CA VAL A 210 3.74 -21.15 -0.86
C VAL A 210 3.10 -22.54 -0.98
N ALA A 211 2.95 -23.06 -2.20
CA ALA A 211 2.54 -24.43 -2.48
C ALA A 211 3.41 -25.41 -1.69
N GLY A 212 2.86 -26.53 -1.24
CA GLY A 212 3.62 -27.44 -0.34
C GLY A 212 3.82 -26.90 1.07
N SER A 213 3.41 -25.66 1.35
CA SER A 213 3.60 -24.98 2.63
C SER A 213 5.08 -24.90 3.01
N HIS A 214 5.91 -24.40 2.09
CA HIS A 214 7.31 -24.12 2.35
C HIS A 214 7.47 -22.99 3.38
N LYS A 215 8.62 -23.00 4.08
CA LYS A 215 9.01 -21.89 4.95
C LYS A 215 9.61 -20.80 4.06
N ILE A 216 9.11 -19.58 4.21
CA ILE A 216 9.60 -18.41 3.46
C ILE A 216 9.93 -17.29 4.44
N VAL A 217 10.99 -16.55 4.12
CA VAL A 217 11.35 -15.34 4.84
C VAL A 217 10.78 -14.16 4.07
N LEU A 218 10.04 -13.30 4.76
CA LEU A 218 9.54 -12.04 4.25
C LEU A 218 10.18 -10.90 5.05
N LEU A 219 10.53 -9.81 4.37
CA LEU A 219 11.15 -8.63 4.97
C LEU A 219 10.56 -7.36 4.36
N ASP A 220 10.07 -6.43 5.18
CA ASP A 220 9.60 -5.13 4.70
C ASP A 220 9.82 -4.02 5.73
N ARG A 221 9.79 -2.77 5.29
CA ARG A 221 9.73 -1.58 6.16
C ARG A 221 8.28 -1.36 6.59
N LEU A 222 8.07 -0.79 7.77
CA LEU A 222 6.72 -0.39 8.18
C LEU A 222 6.28 0.89 7.46
N HIS A 223 5.05 0.90 6.98
CA HIS A 223 4.38 2.07 6.40
C HIS A 223 3.62 2.86 7.47
N LEU A 224 4.35 3.42 8.44
CA LEU A 224 3.82 4.25 9.53
C LEU A 224 4.50 5.62 9.50
N ASP A 225 3.77 6.72 9.61
CA ASP A 225 4.28 8.08 9.30
C ASP A 225 5.67 8.41 9.87
N LEU A 226 5.98 8.00 11.11
CA LEU A 226 7.28 8.22 11.74
C LEU A 226 8.41 7.33 11.16
N PHE A 227 8.09 6.15 10.66
CA PHE A 227 9.04 5.29 9.95
C PHE A 227 9.45 5.87 8.61
N GLN A 228 8.79 6.90 8.11
CA GLN A 228 9.08 7.58 6.84
C GLN A 228 9.90 8.85 7.08
N GLN A 229 10.15 9.20 8.35
CA GLN A 229 10.99 10.32 8.76
C GLN A 229 12.45 9.90 8.90
N GLU A 230 13.35 10.62 8.23
CA GLU A 230 14.79 10.32 8.18
C GLU A 230 15.59 10.81 9.40
N LYS A 231 15.01 11.70 10.21
CA LYS A 231 15.63 12.17 11.45
C LYS A 231 15.65 11.08 12.52
N PHE A 232 16.80 10.94 13.18
CA PHE A 232 16.98 9.97 14.26
C PHE A 232 16.18 10.36 15.51
N ILE A 233 15.60 9.37 16.18
CA ILE A 233 14.98 9.52 17.49
C ILE A 233 16.09 9.55 18.55
N PRO A 234 16.12 10.55 19.44
CA PRO A 234 17.14 10.64 20.47
C PRO A 234 17.03 9.49 21.47
N ASN A 235 18.15 9.19 22.12
CA ASN A 235 18.17 8.28 23.27
C ASN A 235 17.23 8.76 24.39
N GLY A 236 16.79 7.84 25.26
CA GLY A 236 15.82 8.10 26.32
C GLY A 236 14.36 8.12 25.84
N VAL A 237 14.10 7.76 24.58
CA VAL A 237 12.75 7.56 24.03
C VAL A 237 12.52 6.08 23.80
N ASP A 238 11.67 5.48 24.63
CA ASP A 238 11.19 4.10 24.45
C ASP A 238 10.18 4.07 23.31
N ILE A 239 10.36 3.13 22.38
CA ILE A 239 9.47 2.93 21.23
C ILE A 239 8.73 1.62 21.44
N ARG A 240 7.40 1.66 21.39
CA ARG A 240 6.56 0.46 21.46
C ARG A 240 5.68 0.36 20.24
N LEU A 241 5.69 -0.82 19.63
CA LEU A 241 4.86 -1.18 18.49
C LEU A 241 3.95 -2.33 18.89
N ARG A 242 2.66 -2.23 18.57
CA ARG A 242 1.68 -3.29 18.79
C ARG A 242 0.98 -3.61 17.48
N PHE A 243 1.10 -4.86 17.04
CA PHE A 243 0.56 -5.35 15.78
C PHE A 243 -0.70 -6.17 16.08
N ASN A 244 -1.89 -5.67 15.70
CA ASN A 244 -3.15 -6.42 15.84
C ASN A 244 -3.37 -7.29 14.60
N ARG A 245 -3.78 -8.56 14.79
CA ARG A 245 -3.84 -9.58 13.74
C ARG A 245 -5.07 -9.41 12.84
N THR A 246 -4.89 -9.56 11.53
CA THR A 246 -5.99 -9.65 10.57
C THR A 246 -6.57 -11.06 10.52
N LYS A 247 -7.85 -11.21 10.20
CA LYS A 247 -8.47 -12.51 9.87
C LYS A 247 -7.89 -13.11 8.60
N SER A 248 -7.78 -14.44 8.54
CA SER A 248 -7.23 -15.14 7.37
C SER A 248 -7.98 -14.89 6.08
N SER A 249 -9.29 -14.67 6.15
CA SER A 249 -10.14 -14.43 4.99
C SER A 249 -9.84 -13.12 4.24
N PHE A 250 -9.13 -12.19 4.88
CA PHE A 250 -8.66 -10.96 4.23
C PHE A 250 -7.29 -11.13 3.57
N TYR A 251 -6.33 -11.78 4.25
CA TYR A 251 -4.97 -11.93 3.73
C TYR A 251 -4.75 -13.18 2.87
N MET A 252 -5.69 -14.14 2.88
CA MET A 252 -5.70 -15.33 2.01
C MET A 252 -6.87 -15.29 1.06
N MET A 253 -6.59 -15.29 -0.25
CA MET A 253 -7.59 -15.54 -1.27
C MET A 253 -7.73 -17.05 -1.50
N THR A 254 -8.96 -17.58 -1.38
CA THR A 254 -9.22 -19.02 -1.42
C THR A 254 -10.38 -19.36 -2.34
N ALA A 255 -10.23 -20.38 -3.17
CA ALA A 255 -11.34 -20.95 -3.94
C ALA A 255 -12.38 -21.58 -3.02
N ALA A 256 -13.58 -21.81 -3.57
CA ALA A 256 -14.65 -22.51 -2.85
C ALA A 256 -14.15 -23.84 -2.27
N ASN A 257 -14.59 -24.16 -1.04
CA ASN A 257 -14.20 -25.35 -0.28
C ASN A 257 -12.70 -25.44 0.11
N SER A 258 -11.88 -24.45 -0.25
CA SER A 258 -10.51 -24.31 0.23
C SER A 258 -10.47 -23.41 1.46
N SER A 259 -9.41 -23.52 2.25
CA SER A 259 -9.14 -22.63 3.36
C SER A 259 -7.64 -22.42 3.47
N GLY A 260 -7.22 -21.30 4.04
CA GLY A 260 -5.81 -21.08 4.31
C GLY A 260 -5.57 -20.12 5.46
N LYS A 261 -4.38 -20.20 6.03
CA LYS A 261 -3.88 -19.32 7.08
C LYS A 261 -2.36 -19.23 7.03
N VAL A 262 -1.81 -18.24 7.73
CA VAL A 262 -0.37 -18.12 7.95
C VAL A 262 0.01 -18.72 9.31
N GLN A 263 1.13 -19.41 9.37
CA GLN A 263 1.85 -19.75 10.59
C GLN A 263 3.09 -18.87 10.67
N ILE A 264 3.18 -18.02 11.68
CA ILE A 264 4.36 -17.19 11.93
C ILE A 264 5.30 -17.99 12.82
N LEU A 265 6.38 -18.48 12.23
CA LEU A 265 7.37 -19.31 12.94
C LEU A 265 8.36 -18.44 13.71
N SER A 266 8.72 -17.28 13.17
CA SER A 266 9.54 -16.27 13.82
C SER A 266 9.19 -14.90 13.27
N MET A 267 9.27 -13.87 14.11
CA MET A 267 9.15 -12.48 13.71
C MET A 267 10.18 -11.70 14.53
N LEU A 268 10.96 -10.85 13.87
CA LEU A 268 11.93 -9.96 14.49
C LEU A 268 11.95 -8.62 13.76
N MET A 269 12.50 -7.60 14.41
CA MET A 269 12.64 -6.26 13.87
C MET A 269 14.11 -5.86 13.85
N TRP A 270 14.63 -5.56 12.67
CA TRP A 270 15.95 -4.97 12.48
C TRP A 270 15.84 -3.47 12.71
N VAL A 271 16.47 -2.96 13.75
CA VAL A 271 16.45 -1.53 14.10
C VAL A 271 17.85 -0.98 13.94
N ARG A 272 17.99 0.06 13.11
CA ARG A 272 19.27 0.75 12.97
C ARG A 272 19.51 1.68 14.17
N LYS A 273 20.64 1.48 14.84
CA LYS A 273 21.16 2.32 15.91
C LYS A 273 22.36 3.12 15.39
N VAL A 274 22.45 4.36 15.82
CA VAL A 274 23.55 5.27 15.42
C VAL A 274 24.10 5.97 16.66
N ARG A 275 25.42 6.06 16.78
CA ARG A 275 26.10 6.80 17.85
C ARG A 275 26.65 8.10 17.26
N PRO A 276 26.07 9.28 17.56
CA PRO A 276 26.66 10.54 17.15
C PRO A 276 27.94 10.82 17.96
N THR A 277 28.89 11.56 17.37
CA THR A 277 30.13 11.92 18.07
C THR A 277 29.85 12.80 19.30
N PRO A 278 30.75 12.81 20.32
CA PRO A 278 30.55 13.63 21.52
C PRO A 278 30.31 15.11 21.24
N THR A 279 30.99 15.66 20.22
CA THR A 279 30.81 17.06 19.78
C THR A 279 29.38 17.32 19.30
N VAL A 280 28.83 16.43 18.48
CA VAL A 280 27.46 16.54 17.96
C VAL A 280 26.43 16.36 19.08
N LEU A 281 26.63 15.36 19.95
CA LEU A 281 25.76 15.14 21.11
C LEU A 281 25.69 16.37 22.03
N ASN A 282 26.84 16.98 22.33
CA ASN A 282 26.89 18.19 23.15
C ASN A 282 26.14 19.36 22.50
N ALA A 283 26.30 19.55 21.18
CA ALA A 283 25.58 20.60 20.44
C ALA A 283 24.06 20.37 20.44
N ILE A 284 23.61 19.13 20.23
CA ILE A 284 22.19 18.77 20.29
C ILE A 284 21.64 19.01 21.71
N ASN A 285 22.34 18.55 22.75
CA ASN A 285 21.92 18.72 24.14
C ASN A 285 21.89 20.20 24.57
N GLN A 286 22.80 21.03 24.04
CA GLN A 286 22.76 22.48 24.25
C GLN A 286 21.50 23.11 23.65
N ARG A 287 21.18 22.78 22.38
CA ARG A 287 19.97 23.27 21.70
C ARG A 287 18.68 22.81 22.37
N LEU A 288 18.64 21.57 22.84
CA LEU A 288 17.48 21.05 23.58
C LEU A 288 17.14 21.85 24.85
N ASN A 289 18.05 22.67 25.38
CA ASN A 289 17.73 23.58 26.49
C ASN A 289 16.85 24.77 26.09
N THR A 290 16.82 25.12 24.79
CA THR A 290 16.12 26.32 24.28
C THR A 290 15.02 25.97 23.26
N GLU A 291 15.13 24.83 22.59
CA GLU A 291 14.20 24.37 21.55
C GLU A 291 13.94 22.85 21.65
N THR A 292 12.95 22.38 20.90
CA THR A 292 12.57 20.96 20.77
C THR A 292 13.22 20.34 19.52
N ALA A 293 13.43 19.03 19.54
CA ALA A 293 13.74 18.28 18.33
C ALA A 293 12.48 18.13 17.48
N LYS A 294 12.53 18.58 16.22
CA LYS A 294 11.39 18.73 15.32
C LYS A 294 11.39 17.69 14.20
N TYR A 295 10.29 16.95 14.07
CA TYR A 295 10.09 15.87 13.12
C TYR A 295 8.85 16.17 12.26
N PRO A 296 9.02 16.76 11.06
CA PRO A 296 7.94 16.91 10.11
C PRO A 296 7.36 15.54 9.74
N LEU A 297 6.05 15.37 9.83
CA LEU A 297 5.38 14.13 9.50
C LEU A 297 4.43 14.37 8.34
N ARG A 298 4.50 13.46 7.36
CA ARG A 298 3.45 13.27 6.38
C ARG A 298 2.46 12.28 6.99
N ARG A 299 1.51 12.82 7.75
CA ARG A 299 0.52 12.00 8.45
C ARG A 299 -0.46 11.44 7.45
N VAL A 300 -0.71 10.14 7.53
CA VAL A 300 -1.66 9.46 6.63
C VAL A 300 -2.81 8.89 7.42
N GLU A 301 -4.01 9.32 7.06
CA GLU A 301 -5.28 8.82 7.59
C GLU A 301 -6.10 8.19 6.46
N VAL A 302 -6.57 6.96 6.65
CA VAL A 302 -7.43 6.27 5.69
C VAL A 302 -8.84 6.20 6.26
N LYS A 303 -9.77 6.92 5.62
CA LYS A 303 -11.20 6.87 5.93
C LYS A 303 -11.95 6.09 4.87
N THR A 304 -13.10 5.55 5.25
CA THR A 304 -13.96 4.81 4.34
C THR A 304 -15.42 5.19 4.51
N PHE A 305 -16.19 5.10 3.44
CA PHE A 305 -17.65 5.18 3.50
C PHE A 305 -18.29 4.19 2.53
N THR A 306 -19.47 3.70 2.89
CA THR A 306 -20.18 2.67 2.12
C THR A 306 -21.12 3.29 1.09
N ILE A 307 -21.17 2.66 -0.08
CA ILE A 307 -22.07 2.96 -1.19
C ILE A 307 -22.93 1.71 -1.42
N GLY A 308 -24.23 1.78 -1.13
CA GLY A 308 -25.12 0.64 -1.28
C GLY A 308 -25.26 0.17 -2.73
N ALA A 309 -25.53 -1.11 -2.95
CA ALA A 309 -26.00 -1.58 -4.26
C ALA A 309 -27.28 -0.82 -4.69
N GLY A 310 -27.46 -0.62 -5.99
CA GLY A 310 -28.57 0.14 -6.56
C GLY A 310 -28.37 1.67 -6.55
N THR A 311 -27.21 2.16 -6.12
CA THR A 311 -26.94 3.60 -6.00
C THR A 311 -26.54 4.21 -7.34
N HIS A 312 -27.22 5.29 -7.74
CA HIS A 312 -26.86 6.08 -8.93
C HIS A 312 -25.90 7.24 -8.61
N SER A 313 -26.07 7.86 -7.44
CA SER A 313 -25.27 8.98 -6.98
C SER A 313 -25.07 8.89 -5.48
N LYS A 314 -23.86 9.19 -5.03
CA LYS A 314 -23.47 9.20 -3.62
C LYS A 314 -22.72 10.49 -3.33
N ILE A 315 -23.18 11.20 -2.32
CA ILE A 315 -22.47 12.31 -1.72
C ILE A 315 -22.03 11.86 -0.34
N GLU A 316 -20.74 12.00 -0.07
CA GLU A 316 -20.20 11.92 1.29
C GLU A 316 -19.70 13.31 1.67
N ASP A 317 -20.18 13.79 2.81
CA ASP A 317 -19.89 15.10 3.35
C ASP A 317 -19.26 14.94 4.73
N HIS A 318 -18.47 15.91 5.18
CA HIS A 318 -17.79 15.87 6.46
C HIS A 318 -16.82 14.70 6.64
N LEU A 319 -16.25 14.20 5.55
CA LEU A 319 -15.31 13.08 5.61
C LEU A 319 -14.07 13.47 6.44
N PHE A 320 -13.57 14.70 6.25
CA PHE A 320 -12.56 15.31 7.11
C PHE A 320 -13.12 16.63 7.65
N GLN A 321 -13.15 16.77 8.97
CA GLN A 321 -13.55 17.99 9.67
C GLN A 321 -12.31 18.55 10.38
N GLY A 322 -11.99 19.83 10.17
CA GLY A 322 -10.81 20.46 10.75
C GLY A 322 -9.71 20.66 9.72
N GLN A 323 -8.48 20.24 10.02
CA GLN A 323 -7.34 20.32 9.10
C GLN A 323 -7.69 19.62 7.78
N MET A 324 -7.48 20.31 6.65
CA MET A 324 -7.67 19.73 5.32
C MET A 324 -6.44 18.95 4.89
N PRO A 325 -6.63 17.79 4.23
CA PRO A 325 -5.52 17.06 3.65
C PRO A 325 -4.87 17.89 2.54
N LYS A 326 -3.57 17.76 2.39
CA LYS A 326 -2.85 18.32 1.24
C LYS A 326 -3.03 17.47 -0.02
N ARG A 327 -3.26 16.17 0.15
CA ARG A 327 -3.49 15.22 -0.94
C ARG A 327 -4.45 14.13 -0.51
N ILE A 328 -5.30 13.69 -1.43
CA ILE A 328 -6.07 12.46 -1.25
C ILE A 328 -5.87 11.50 -2.43
N VAL A 329 -6.00 10.21 -2.12
CA VAL A 329 -6.21 9.14 -3.11
C VAL A 329 -7.54 8.47 -2.83
N VAL A 330 -8.40 8.40 -3.84
CA VAL A 330 -9.75 7.84 -3.76
C VAL A 330 -9.82 6.57 -4.61
N GLY A 331 -10.33 5.48 -4.04
CA GLY A 331 -10.53 4.21 -4.73
C GLY A 331 -11.79 3.49 -4.26
N LEU A 332 -12.38 2.67 -5.14
CA LEU A 332 -13.59 1.89 -4.83
C LEU A 332 -13.24 0.41 -4.80
N VAL A 333 -13.61 -0.28 -3.72
CA VAL A 333 -13.48 -1.73 -3.58
C VAL A 333 -14.85 -2.34 -3.28
N ALA A 334 -15.07 -3.60 -3.67
CA ALA A 334 -16.27 -4.31 -3.26
C ALA A 334 -16.33 -4.40 -1.72
N ASN A 335 -17.51 -4.17 -1.14
CA ASN A 335 -17.69 -4.25 0.31
C ASN A 335 -17.36 -5.66 0.86
N ASP A 336 -17.67 -6.69 0.09
CA ASP A 336 -17.26 -8.08 0.36
C ASP A 336 -15.74 -8.22 0.48
N ALA A 337 -14.98 -7.60 -0.44
CA ALA A 337 -13.52 -7.66 -0.43
C ALA A 337 -12.94 -6.93 0.78
N PHE A 338 -13.47 -5.73 1.08
CA PHE A 338 -13.08 -4.95 2.26
C PHE A 338 -13.30 -5.72 3.57
N ASN A 339 -14.41 -6.45 3.67
CA ASN A 339 -14.73 -7.27 4.84
C ASN A 339 -14.04 -8.65 4.85
N GLY A 340 -13.17 -8.93 3.86
CA GLY A 340 -12.39 -10.16 3.79
C GLY A 340 -13.21 -11.38 3.39
N ILE A 341 -14.02 -11.29 2.32
CA ILE A 341 -14.57 -12.48 1.66
C ILE A 341 -13.45 -13.19 0.89
N PRO A 342 -13.17 -14.49 1.14
CA PRO A 342 -11.97 -15.15 0.61
C PRO A 342 -11.86 -15.24 -0.92
N THR A 343 -12.96 -15.13 -1.66
CA THR A 343 -12.95 -15.18 -3.13
C THR A 343 -12.78 -13.80 -3.78
N ARG A 344 -12.61 -12.74 -2.98
CA ARG A 344 -12.52 -11.36 -3.45
C ARG A 344 -11.16 -10.77 -3.06
N ASN A 345 -10.55 -10.03 -3.98
CA ASN A 345 -9.27 -9.38 -3.72
C ASN A 345 -9.52 -8.04 -3.00
N PRO A 346 -9.00 -7.84 -1.77
CA PRO A 346 -9.20 -6.60 -1.03
C PRO A 346 -8.60 -5.37 -1.72
N PHE A 347 -7.65 -5.56 -2.65
CA PHE A 347 -6.93 -4.52 -3.36
C PHE A 347 -7.37 -4.36 -4.84
N ASN A 348 -8.50 -4.96 -5.22
CA ASN A 348 -9.13 -4.75 -6.53
C ASN A 348 -9.91 -3.43 -6.53
N PHE A 349 -9.24 -2.36 -6.96
CA PHE A 349 -9.82 -1.03 -7.07
C PHE A 349 -10.57 -0.90 -8.39
N GLN A 350 -11.88 -1.08 -8.34
CA GLN A 350 -12.74 -1.12 -9.51
C GLN A 350 -13.19 0.27 -9.96
N ASN A 351 -13.39 0.42 -11.28
CA ASN A 351 -13.96 1.65 -11.83
C ASN A 351 -15.44 1.84 -11.48
N ALA A 352 -16.16 0.74 -11.18
CA ALA A 352 -17.57 0.68 -10.81
C ALA A 352 -18.55 1.45 -11.75
N GLY A 353 -18.13 1.76 -12.99
CA GLY A 353 -18.89 2.60 -13.89
C GLY A 353 -19.03 4.06 -13.40
N VAL A 354 -18.10 4.57 -12.60
CA VAL A 354 -18.08 6.00 -12.22
C VAL A 354 -18.11 6.84 -13.49
N LYS A 355 -19.06 7.76 -13.56
CA LYS A 355 -19.26 8.73 -14.65
C LYS A 355 -18.87 10.15 -14.25
N LYS A 356 -18.93 10.45 -12.95
CA LYS A 356 -18.52 11.74 -12.40
C LYS A 356 -17.89 11.54 -11.02
N LEU A 357 -16.71 12.13 -10.80
CA LEU A 357 -16.11 12.36 -9.49
C LEU A 357 -15.89 13.86 -9.33
N GLU A 358 -16.51 14.44 -8.30
CA GLU A 358 -16.35 15.84 -7.93
C GLU A 358 -15.92 15.96 -6.47
N ILE A 359 -14.94 16.83 -6.23
CA ILE A 359 -14.41 17.10 -4.90
C ILE A 359 -14.52 18.60 -4.66
N SER A 360 -15.13 18.97 -3.53
CA SER A 360 -15.25 20.35 -3.09
C SER A 360 -14.75 20.52 -1.65
N ILE A 361 -14.19 21.70 -1.38
CA ILE A 361 -13.83 22.15 -0.03
C ILE A 361 -14.70 23.37 0.26
N ASN A 362 -15.46 23.34 1.36
CA ASN A 362 -16.35 24.43 1.76
C ASN A 362 -17.37 24.85 0.68
N GLY A 363 -17.78 23.91 -0.19
CA GLY A 363 -18.71 24.17 -1.28
C GLY A 363 -18.07 24.73 -2.56
N GLU A 364 -16.78 25.05 -2.55
CA GLU A 364 -16.02 25.43 -3.75
C GLU A 364 -15.37 24.19 -4.38
N THR A 365 -15.61 23.96 -5.66
CA THR A 365 -15.00 22.85 -6.39
C THR A 365 -13.50 23.12 -6.60
N ILE A 366 -12.66 22.15 -6.21
CA ILE A 366 -11.19 22.30 -6.28
C ILE A 366 -10.69 22.21 -7.72
N THR A 367 -11.25 21.27 -8.48
CA THR A 367 -10.93 21.12 -9.90
C THR A 367 -11.80 22.06 -10.73
N THR A 368 -11.21 22.78 -11.70
CA THR A 368 -11.98 23.63 -12.65
C THR A 368 -13.10 22.86 -13.36
N ARG A 369 -12.94 21.54 -13.52
CA ARG A 369 -13.97 20.64 -14.03
C ARG A 369 -13.92 19.31 -13.25
N PRO A 370 -15.06 18.73 -12.84
CA PRO A 370 -15.11 17.36 -12.31
C PRO A 370 -14.40 16.35 -13.21
N TYR A 371 -13.99 15.21 -12.65
CA TYR A 371 -13.55 14.08 -13.47
C TYR A 371 -14.78 13.39 -14.05
N GLU A 372 -14.86 13.30 -15.37
CA GLU A 372 -15.99 12.70 -16.08
C GLU A 372 -15.50 11.57 -17.01
N PRO A 373 -15.02 10.44 -16.46
CA PRO A 373 -14.57 9.33 -17.28
C PRO A 373 -15.73 8.61 -17.96
N ASP A 374 -15.49 8.12 -19.17
CA ASP A 374 -16.30 7.08 -19.81
C ASP A 374 -15.49 5.79 -19.93
N PHE A 375 -15.73 4.85 -19.02
CA PHE A 375 -15.04 3.57 -19.05
C PHE A 375 -15.57 2.64 -20.15
N ALA A 376 -16.79 2.83 -20.67
CA ALA A 376 -17.31 2.00 -21.75
C ALA A 376 -16.59 2.32 -23.07
N ASP A 377 -16.44 3.60 -23.38
CA ASP A 377 -15.82 4.10 -24.61
C ASP A 377 -14.30 4.36 -24.48
N ASN A 378 -13.69 3.93 -23.38
CA ASN A 378 -12.28 4.13 -23.04
C ASN A 378 -11.82 5.61 -22.95
N LEU A 379 -12.73 6.53 -22.61
CA LEU A 379 -12.45 7.96 -22.41
C LEU A 379 -12.20 8.26 -20.93
N TYR A 380 -11.12 7.71 -20.36
CA TYR A 380 -10.77 7.89 -18.94
C TYR A 380 -9.34 8.40 -18.72
N LEU A 381 -8.66 8.86 -19.78
CA LEU A 381 -7.26 9.31 -19.72
C LEU A 381 -7.03 10.39 -18.66
N ARG A 382 -7.95 11.35 -18.49
CA ARG A 382 -7.82 12.39 -17.46
C ARG A 382 -7.89 11.84 -16.03
N SER A 383 -8.73 10.83 -15.80
CA SER A 383 -8.78 10.13 -14.51
C SER A 383 -7.49 9.39 -14.24
N TYR A 384 -6.94 8.70 -15.24
CA TYR A 384 -5.63 8.05 -15.13
C TYR A 384 -4.50 9.05 -14.85
N LEU A 385 -4.44 10.15 -15.59
CA LEU A 385 -3.42 11.20 -15.41
C LEU A 385 -3.50 11.89 -14.04
N SER A 386 -4.64 11.79 -13.33
CA SER A 386 -4.73 12.29 -11.95
C SER A 386 -3.70 11.64 -11.03
N LEU A 387 -3.33 10.36 -11.25
CA LEU A 387 -2.26 9.69 -10.49
C LEU A 387 -0.94 10.45 -10.60
N TYR A 388 -0.54 10.79 -11.83
CA TYR A 388 0.71 11.47 -12.09
C TYR A 388 0.68 12.92 -11.62
N GLN A 389 -0.43 13.61 -11.84
CA GLN A 389 -0.61 15.00 -11.40
C GLN A 389 -0.58 15.10 -9.88
N GLY A 390 -1.40 14.31 -9.18
CA GLY A 390 -1.49 14.36 -7.72
C GLY A 390 -0.26 13.81 -7.00
N LEU A 391 0.53 12.94 -7.64
CA LEU A 391 1.82 12.53 -7.11
C LEU A 391 2.95 13.53 -7.42
N GLY A 392 2.70 14.54 -8.26
CA GLY A 392 3.69 15.52 -8.71
C GLY A 392 4.76 14.93 -9.63
N LYS A 393 4.33 14.03 -10.54
CA LYS A 393 5.18 13.16 -11.38
C LYS A 393 4.81 13.19 -12.84
N LEU A 394 3.96 14.14 -13.23
CA LEU A 394 3.58 14.31 -14.62
C LEU A 394 4.78 14.83 -15.42
N GLY A 395 5.32 14.00 -16.31
CA GLY A 395 6.48 14.35 -17.14
C GLY A 395 7.83 13.95 -16.54
N ASP A 396 7.84 13.37 -15.33
CA ASP A 396 9.03 12.78 -14.72
C ASP A 396 9.31 11.38 -15.28
N ASP A 397 10.57 10.94 -15.23
CA ASP A 397 10.98 9.55 -15.55
C ASP A 397 10.59 8.55 -14.45
N TRP A 398 10.07 9.07 -13.33
CA TRP A 398 9.52 8.29 -12.22
C TRP A 398 8.01 8.19 -12.37
N ALA A 399 7.45 6.98 -12.25
CA ALA A 399 6.01 6.74 -12.33
C ALA A 399 5.56 5.61 -11.39
N PRO A 400 4.35 5.70 -10.82
CA PRO A 400 3.72 4.55 -10.18
C PRO A 400 3.54 3.42 -11.20
N ASP A 401 3.68 2.17 -10.75
CA ASP A 401 3.54 0.98 -11.60
C ASP A 401 2.06 0.67 -11.88
N VAL A 402 1.38 1.55 -12.61
CA VAL A 402 0.02 1.39 -13.10
C VAL A 402 -0.06 1.93 -14.53
N THR A 403 -0.33 1.05 -15.49
CA THR A 403 -0.56 1.44 -16.89
C THR A 403 -2.01 1.88 -17.12
N LEU A 404 -2.28 2.57 -18.23
CA LEU A 404 -3.63 2.99 -18.60
C LEU A 404 -4.61 1.79 -18.70
N GLY A 405 -4.16 0.65 -19.24
CA GLY A 405 -5.00 -0.55 -19.37
C GLY A 405 -5.28 -1.22 -18.02
N GLU A 406 -4.30 -1.22 -17.12
CA GLU A 406 -4.46 -1.75 -15.76
C GLU A 406 -5.40 -0.87 -14.93
N TYR A 407 -5.30 0.45 -15.09
CA TYR A 407 -6.12 1.43 -14.39
C TYR A 407 -7.61 1.11 -14.47
N LYS A 408 -8.14 0.87 -15.69
CA LYS A 408 -9.56 0.52 -15.88
C LYS A 408 -9.98 -0.77 -15.20
N ASN A 409 -9.05 -1.72 -15.03
CA ASN A 409 -9.33 -3.13 -14.78
C ASN A 409 -8.85 -3.59 -13.40
N GLY A 410 -8.99 -2.77 -12.35
CA GLY A 410 -8.68 -3.15 -10.96
C GLY A 410 -7.63 -2.29 -10.27
N TYR A 411 -7.14 -1.26 -10.96
CA TYR A 411 -6.23 -0.25 -10.40
C TYR A 411 -6.80 1.17 -10.55
N THR A 412 -8.13 1.34 -10.48
CA THR A 412 -8.79 2.63 -10.65
C THR A 412 -8.68 3.47 -9.38
N LEU A 413 -7.80 4.46 -9.41
CA LEU A 413 -7.53 5.37 -8.30
C LEU A 413 -7.52 6.82 -8.79
N TRP A 414 -8.05 7.76 -8.01
CA TRP A 414 -7.91 9.19 -8.30
C TRP A 414 -7.00 9.83 -7.28
N CYS A 415 -5.94 10.49 -7.73
CA CYS A 415 -5.04 11.24 -6.85
C CYS A 415 -5.27 12.74 -7.06
N ILE A 416 -5.55 13.47 -5.99
CA ILE A 416 -5.86 14.90 -6.04
C ILE A 416 -4.94 15.62 -5.07
N ASP A 417 -4.18 16.56 -5.61
CA ASP A 417 -3.34 17.50 -4.86
C ASP A 417 -4.11 18.81 -4.65
N PHE A 418 -4.26 19.20 -3.38
CA PHE A 418 -4.94 20.43 -2.95
C PHE A 418 -3.98 21.60 -2.74
N THR A 419 -2.66 21.39 -2.84
CA THR A 419 -1.69 22.47 -2.68
C THR A 419 -1.74 23.41 -3.87
N LYS A 420 -1.53 24.70 -3.60
CA LYS A 420 -1.65 25.76 -4.63
C LYS A 420 -0.53 25.71 -5.66
N ASP A 421 0.61 25.16 -5.28
CA ASP A 421 1.80 24.94 -6.11
C ASP A 421 1.83 23.56 -6.78
N GLN A 422 0.91 22.65 -6.44
CA GLN A 422 0.87 21.27 -6.95
C GLN A 422 2.19 20.50 -6.65
N GLU A 423 2.75 20.78 -5.47
CA GLU A 423 4.00 20.17 -4.97
C GLU A 423 3.78 19.38 -3.65
N ALA A 424 2.61 18.77 -3.44
CA ALA A 424 2.32 18.02 -2.19
C ALA A 424 3.34 16.93 -1.84
N GLN A 425 4.03 16.39 -2.84
CA GLN A 425 5.06 15.35 -2.71
C GLN A 425 6.35 15.84 -2.02
N LEU A 426 6.62 17.14 -2.04
CA LEU A 426 7.84 17.70 -1.45
C LEU A 426 7.70 17.84 0.06
N ASP A 427 8.84 17.76 0.76
CA ASP A 427 8.91 17.94 2.21
C ASP A 427 8.93 19.42 2.59
N LYS A 428 7.88 20.12 2.16
CA LYS A 428 7.58 21.52 2.50
C LYS A 428 6.23 21.56 3.21
N PHE A 429 6.13 22.38 4.24
CA PHE A 429 4.85 22.67 4.87
C PHE A 429 4.01 23.55 3.95
N HIS A 430 2.81 23.08 3.62
CA HIS A 430 1.82 23.89 2.92
C HIS A 430 0.94 24.64 3.95
N LEU A 431 0.27 25.70 3.50
CA LEU A 431 -0.67 26.41 4.38
C LEU A 431 -1.77 25.46 4.82
N ILE A 432 -1.81 25.18 6.13
CA ILE A 432 -2.89 24.44 6.75
C ILE A 432 -4.18 25.22 6.58
N GLN A 433 -5.16 24.61 5.93
CA GLN A 433 -6.50 25.15 5.78
C GLN A 433 -7.45 24.32 6.63
N THR A 434 -8.45 24.97 7.21
CA THR A 434 -9.56 24.30 7.87
C THR A 434 -10.78 24.31 6.98
N GLY A 435 -11.48 23.20 6.88
CA GLY A 435 -12.68 23.13 6.05
C GLY A 435 -13.43 21.84 6.20
N ASN A 436 -14.34 21.65 5.27
CA ASN A 436 -15.09 20.42 5.08
C ASN A 436 -14.84 19.91 3.65
N LEU A 437 -14.27 18.70 3.55
CA LEU A 437 -14.09 17.98 2.30
C LEU A 437 -15.35 17.18 1.96
N ARG A 438 -15.93 17.46 0.80
CA ARG A 438 -17.08 16.74 0.24
C ARG A 438 -16.69 16.01 -1.04
N ILE A 439 -17.07 14.74 -1.13
CA ILE A 439 -16.86 13.88 -2.31
C ILE A 439 -18.23 13.52 -2.90
N GLU A 440 -18.41 13.79 -4.19
CA GLU A 440 -19.58 13.38 -4.96
C GLU A 440 -19.17 12.40 -6.06
N LEU A 441 -19.84 11.25 -6.07
CA LEU A 441 -19.70 10.20 -7.07
C LEU A 441 -21.04 10.02 -7.78
N GLN A 442 -21.02 10.01 -9.12
CA GLN A 442 -22.15 9.58 -9.94
C GLN A 442 -21.73 8.41 -10.81
N PHE A 443 -22.61 7.44 -10.98
CA PHE A 443 -22.37 6.22 -11.74
C PHE A 443 -23.17 6.25 -13.04
N ALA A 444 -22.62 5.65 -14.11
CA ALA A 444 -23.27 5.57 -15.41
C ALA A 444 -24.54 4.71 -15.37
N GLN A 445 -24.58 3.74 -14.46
CA GLN A 445 -25.71 2.87 -14.12
C GLN A 445 -25.75 2.69 -12.60
N ASN A 446 -26.87 2.23 -12.07
CA ASN A 446 -26.94 1.88 -10.65
C ASN A 446 -25.87 0.84 -10.30
N THR A 447 -25.17 1.02 -9.18
CA THR A 447 -24.16 0.08 -8.70
C THR A 447 -24.75 -1.33 -8.57
N VAL A 448 -24.03 -2.34 -9.06
CA VAL A 448 -24.52 -3.74 -9.03
C VAL A 448 -24.26 -4.44 -7.70
N GLU A 449 -23.22 -4.00 -6.98
CA GLU A 449 -22.84 -4.50 -5.67
C GLU A 449 -22.57 -3.32 -4.71
N THR A 450 -22.56 -3.61 -3.41
CA THR A 450 -22.21 -2.63 -2.39
C THR A 450 -20.70 -2.38 -2.44
N LEU A 451 -20.28 -1.12 -2.41
CA LEU A 451 -18.89 -0.69 -2.48
C LEU A 451 -18.47 -0.02 -1.17
N ASN A 452 -17.19 -0.11 -0.85
CA ASN A 452 -16.55 0.82 0.08
C ASN A 452 -15.64 1.75 -0.71
N CYS A 453 -15.85 3.05 -0.53
CA CYS A 453 -14.92 4.06 -1.00
C CYS A 453 -13.81 4.22 0.04
N VAL A 454 -12.57 3.96 -0.36
CA VAL A 454 -11.36 4.13 0.44
C VAL A 454 -10.74 5.48 0.08
N VAL A 455 -10.57 6.33 1.08
CA VAL A 455 -9.98 7.66 0.93
C VAL A 455 -8.72 7.74 1.79
N TYR A 456 -7.59 7.63 1.13
CA TYR A 456 -6.26 7.85 1.70
C TYR A 456 -5.97 9.34 1.70
N ALA A 457 -5.70 9.92 2.86
CA ALA A 457 -5.51 11.36 3.01
C ALA A 457 -4.20 11.69 3.71
N GLU A 458 -3.43 12.59 3.10
CA GLU A 458 -2.15 13.06 3.62
C GLU A 458 -2.29 14.45 4.23
N PHE A 459 -1.66 14.63 5.40
CA PHE A 459 -1.61 15.88 6.15
C PHE A 459 -0.16 16.21 6.49
N ASP A 460 0.12 17.50 6.68
CA ASP A 460 1.38 17.94 7.26
C ASP A 460 1.19 18.14 8.76
N ASN A 461 2.02 17.45 9.56
CA ASN A 461 2.05 17.57 11.02
C ASN A 461 3.50 17.70 11.49
N LEU A 462 3.70 18.14 12.73
CA LEU A 462 4.97 18.25 13.41
C LEU A 462 4.94 17.47 14.72
N LEU A 463 5.81 16.47 14.81
CA LEU A 463 6.13 15.82 16.08
C LEU A 463 7.34 16.53 16.69
N GLU A 464 7.28 16.76 18.00
CA GLU A 464 8.35 17.40 18.76
C GLU A 464 8.75 16.55 19.96
N ILE A 465 10.05 16.51 20.25
CA ILE A 465 10.61 15.84 21.43
C ILE A 465 11.44 16.86 22.21
N ASN A 466 11.08 17.10 23.47
CA ASN A 466 11.77 18.07 24.31
C ASN A 466 12.99 17.46 25.05
N LYS A 467 13.67 18.28 25.87
CA LYS A 467 14.81 17.87 26.69
C LYS A 467 14.47 16.71 27.64
N GLN A 468 13.26 16.69 28.19
CA GLN A 468 12.75 15.67 29.10
C GLN A 468 12.31 14.39 28.37
N ARG A 469 12.46 14.34 27.03
CA ARG A 469 11.98 13.24 26.18
C ARG A 469 10.46 13.07 26.20
N GLU A 470 9.75 14.14 26.55
CA GLU A 470 8.30 14.20 26.37
C GLU A 470 8.01 14.49 24.90
N VAL A 471 6.98 13.82 24.39
CA VAL A 471 6.60 13.88 22.98
C VAL A 471 5.34 14.74 22.83
N SER A 472 5.39 15.76 21.98
CA SER A 472 4.24 16.56 21.54
C SER A 472 3.96 16.33 20.05
N ILE A 473 2.69 16.37 19.66
CA ILE A 473 2.26 16.31 18.26
C ILE A 473 1.15 17.36 18.13
N ASP A 474 1.16 18.09 17.02
CA ASP A 474 0.15 19.08 16.65
C ASP A 474 -1.05 18.42 15.95
N TYR A 475 -1.95 17.82 16.72
CA TYR A 475 -3.26 17.38 16.20
C TYR A 475 -4.32 18.46 16.32
#